data_AF-A0A087UPL8-F1
#
_entry.id   AF-A0A087UPL8-F1
#
_cell.length_a   1.000
_cell.length_b   1.000
_cell.length_c   1.000
_cell.angle_alpha   90.00
_cell.angle_beta   90.00
_cell.angle_gamma   90.00
#
_symmetry.space_group_name_H-M   'P 1'
#
loop_
_entity.id
_entity.type
_entity.pdbx_description
1 polymer ?
#
loop_
_entity_poly.entity_id
_entity_poly.type
_entity_poly.pdbx_seq_one_letter_code
_entity_poly.pdbx_strand_id
1 'polypeptide(L)'
;MGIKFLEVIKPFCGILPEVAKPERKIQFREKVLWTAITLFIFLVCCQIPLFGIMSSDSADPFYWMRVILASNRGTLMELGISPIVTSGLIMQLLAGAKIIEVGDTPKDRALFNGAQKLFGMVITIGQAIVYVMTGMYGDPADIGAGVCILIIIQLFVAGLIVLLLDELLQKGYGLGSGISLFIATNICETIVWKAFSPATVNTGRGTEFEGAIIALFHLLATRTDKVRALREAFYRQNLPNLMNLLATVLVFAIVIYFQGFRVDLPIKSARYRGQYSSYPIKLFYTSNIPIILQSALVSNLYVISQMLAVKFSGNFLVNLLGVWADVGGAGPARAYPIGGLCYYLSPPENLVHIFEDPVHAVLYIVFMLGSCAFFSKTWIEVSGSSAKDVAKQLKEQQMVMRGHREKSMIHELNRYIPTAAAFGGLCIGALSVLADFLGAIGSGTGILLAVTIIYQYFEIFVKEQSEMG
;
A
#
# COMPACT_ATOMS: atom_id res chain seq x y z
N MET A 1 18.94 31.72 13.56
CA MET A 1 19.14 30.77 14.68
C MET A 1 17.84 30.01 14.88
N GLY A 2 17.62 28.97 14.08
CA GLY A 2 16.48 28.07 14.26
C GLY A 2 16.81 27.09 15.37
N ILE A 3 16.03 27.09 16.44
CA ILE A 3 16.07 26.03 17.44
C ILE A 3 15.94 24.72 16.67
N LYS A 4 16.98 23.88 16.68
CA LYS A 4 16.91 22.58 16.03
C LYS A 4 15.78 21.83 16.74
N PHE A 5 14.64 21.68 16.08
CA PHE A 5 13.52 20.88 16.57
C PHE A 5 13.98 19.48 17.02
N LEU A 6 15.04 18.98 16.38
CA LEU A 6 15.78 17.76 16.70
C LEU A 6 16.46 17.76 18.10
N GLU A 7 16.85 18.90 18.66
CA GLU A 7 17.44 19.00 20.01
C GLU A 7 16.39 18.96 21.12
N VAL A 8 15.15 19.43 20.86
CA VAL A 8 14.01 19.35 21.80
C VAL A 8 13.52 17.90 21.97
N ILE A 9 13.68 17.08 20.93
CA ILE A 9 13.26 15.66 20.91
C ILE A 9 14.31 14.74 21.57
N LYS A 10 15.55 15.21 21.71
CA LYS A 10 16.69 14.44 22.25
C LYS A 10 16.45 13.80 23.63
N PRO A 11 15.83 14.45 24.63
CA PRO A 11 15.51 13.79 25.91
C PRO A 11 14.46 12.69 25.77
N PHE A 12 13.51 12.82 24.84
CA PHE A 12 12.50 11.80 24.60
C PHE A 12 13.04 10.59 23.84
N CYS A 13 14.03 10.78 22.95
CA CYS A 13 14.69 9.67 22.27
C CYS A 13 15.37 8.67 23.21
N GLY A 14 15.79 9.09 24.41
CA GLY A 14 16.42 8.19 25.40
C GLY A 14 15.45 7.23 26.09
N ILE A 15 14.13 7.49 26.02
CA ILE A 15 13.07 6.66 26.64
C ILE A 15 12.49 5.66 25.63
N LEU A 16 12.73 5.88 24.34
CA LEU A 16 12.20 5.01 23.28
C LEU A 16 12.94 3.68 23.28
N PRO A 17 12.24 2.53 23.32
CA PRO A 17 12.89 1.23 23.13
C PRO A 17 13.46 1.19 21.72
N GLU A 18 14.77 1.06 21.53
CA GLU A 18 15.42 1.08 20.22
C GLU A 18 16.03 -0.30 19.90
N VAL A 19 15.83 -0.81 18.68
CA VAL A 19 16.45 -2.08 18.26
C VAL A 19 17.93 -1.85 17.98
N ALA A 20 18.83 -2.60 18.62
CA ALA A 20 20.26 -2.43 18.38
C ALA A 20 20.63 -2.78 16.92
N LYS A 21 21.41 -1.92 16.25
CA LYS A 21 21.96 -2.23 14.93
C LYS A 21 22.90 -3.43 15.05
N PRO A 22 22.89 -4.37 14.09
CA PRO A 22 23.73 -5.55 14.19
C PRO A 22 25.22 -5.17 14.12
N GLU A 23 26.01 -5.67 15.08
CA GLU A 23 27.45 -5.42 15.16
C GLU A 23 28.24 -6.09 14.03
N ARG A 24 27.66 -7.12 13.42
CA ARG A 24 28.22 -7.87 12.29
C ARG A 24 27.26 -7.85 11.11
N LYS A 25 27.79 -7.94 9.90
CA LYS A 25 26.96 -8.17 8.71
C LYS A 25 26.28 -9.53 8.86
N ILE A 26 24.95 -9.50 8.99
CA ILE A 26 24.10 -10.69 9.10
C ILE A 26 24.15 -11.48 7.79
N GLN A 27 24.25 -12.80 7.89
CA GLN A 27 24.28 -13.65 6.69
C GLN A 27 22.93 -13.64 5.99
N PHE A 28 22.93 -13.83 4.67
CA PHE A 28 21.71 -13.85 3.87
C PHE A 28 20.64 -14.82 4.40
N ARG A 29 21.04 -16.03 4.80
CA ARG A 29 20.13 -17.04 5.38
C ARG A 29 19.48 -16.56 6.68
N GLU A 30 20.24 -15.89 7.53
CA GLU A 30 19.72 -15.33 8.78
C GLU A 30 18.74 -14.19 8.50
N LYS A 31 19.03 -13.32 7.50
CA LYS A 31 18.10 -12.25 7.12
C LYS A 31 16.75 -12.79 6.63
N VAL A 32 16.76 -13.84 5.81
CA VAL A 32 15.53 -14.51 5.35
C VAL A 32 14.75 -15.07 6.55
N LEU A 33 15.44 -15.70 7.50
CA LEU A 33 14.80 -16.27 8.69
C LEU A 33 14.17 -15.19 9.58
N TRP A 34 14.86 -14.07 9.82
CA TRP A 34 14.29 -12.92 10.54
C TRP A 34 13.09 -12.31 9.81
N THR A 35 13.16 -12.22 8.48
CA THR A 35 12.06 -11.75 7.65
C THR A 35 10.84 -12.69 7.76
N ALA A 36 11.05 -14.00 7.81
CA ALA A 36 9.96 -14.97 8.00
C ALA A 36 9.34 -14.92 9.41
N ILE A 37 10.18 -14.77 10.45
CA ILE A 37 9.69 -14.67 11.84
C ILE A 37 8.84 -13.42 12.03
N THR A 38 9.32 -12.27 11.55
CA THR A 38 8.58 -11.00 11.65
C THR A 38 7.24 -11.05 10.91
N LEU A 39 7.21 -11.67 9.73
CA LEU A 39 5.97 -11.94 8.99
C LEU A 39 5.00 -12.85 9.74
N PHE A 40 5.50 -13.91 10.36
CA PHE A 40 4.66 -14.82 11.13
C PHE A 40 4.03 -14.12 12.34
N ILE A 41 4.79 -13.31 13.07
CA ILE A 41 4.26 -12.50 14.17
C ILE A 41 3.18 -11.55 13.66
N PHE A 42 3.43 -10.86 12.53
CA PHE A 42 2.46 -9.96 11.91
C PHE A 42 1.14 -10.69 11.56
N LEU A 43 1.22 -11.84 10.89
CA LEU A 43 0.06 -12.64 10.51
C LEU A 43 -0.74 -13.14 11.72
N VAL A 44 -0.06 -13.60 12.78
CA VAL A 44 -0.73 -14.04 14.01
C VAL A 44 -1.48 -12.86 14.65
N CYS A 45 -0.87 -11.68 14.69
CA CYS A 45 -1.54 -10.48 15.19
C CYS A 45 -2.73 -10.05 14.33
N CYS A 46 -2.70 -10.26 13.01
CA CYS A 46 -3.83 -10.03 12.10
C CYS A 46 -5.03 -10.96 12.35
N GLN A 47 -4.86 -12.05 13.10
CA GLN A 47 -5.89 -13.07 13.32
C GLN A 47 -6.44 -13.07 14.76
N ILE A 48 -5.72 -12.49 15.72
CA ILE A 48 -6.19 -12.40 17.12
C ILE A 48 -7.24 -11.29 17.24
N PRO A 49 -8.49 -11.61 17.63
CA PRO A 49 -9.52 -10.61 17.84
C PRO A 49 -9.24 -9.74 19.07
N LEU A 50 -9.71 -8.49 19.05
CA LEU A 50 -9.63 -7.60 20.21
C LEU A 50 -10.60 -8.03 21.30
N PHE A 51 -10.21 -7.80 22.55
CA PHE A 51 -11.08 -8.06 23.68
C PHE A 51 -12.13 -6.95 23.81
N GLY A 52 -13.42 -7.31 23.92
CA GLY A 52 -14.50 -6.36 24.23
C GLY A 52 -15.32 -5.84 23.03
N ILE A 53 -15.20 -6.43 21.84
CA ILE A 53 -16.06 -6.05 20.69
C ILE A 53 -17.45 -6.68 20.88
N MET A 54 -18.47 -5.85 21.13
CA MET A 54 -19.88 -6.28 21.16
C MET A 54 -20.63 -6.03 19.85
N SER A 55 -20.12 -5.15 18.97
CA SER A 55 -20.77 -4.77 17.71
C SER A 55 -19.94 -5.14 16.49
N SER A 56 -20.17 -6.33 15.93
CA SER A 56 -19.50 -6.79 14.71
C SER A 56 -20.18 -6.29 13.40
N ASP A 57 -21.34 -5.64 13.50
CA ASP A 57 -22.23 -5.34 12.36
C ASP A 57 -22.33 -3.85 11.96
N SER A 58 -21.52 -2.95 12.52
CA SER A 58 -21.53 -1.54 12.06
C SER A 58 -20.86 -1.39 10.69
N ALA A 59 -21.40 -0.56 9.79
CA ALA A 59 -20.84 -0.31 8.46
C ALA A 59 -19.41 0.25 8.56
N ASP A 60 -18.44 -0.32 7.85
CA ASP A 60 -17.03 0.10 7.86
C ASP A 60 -16.83 1.33 6.96
N PRO A 61 -16.55 2.53 7.49
CA PRO A 61 -16.29 3.71 6.68
C PRO A 61 -14.90 3.66 6.00
N PHE A 62 -14.02 2.78 6.48
CA PHE A 62 -12.60 2.72 6.06
C PHE A 62 -12.26 1.53 5.17
N TYR A 63 -13.24 0.85 4.57
CA TYR A 63 -12.99 -0.37 3.77
C TYR A 63 -11.87 -0.18 2.72
N TRP A 64 -11.89 0.94 1.99
CA TRP A 64 -10.89 1.28 0.99
C TRP A 64 -9.50 1.58 1.57
N MET A 65 -9.47 2.19 2.76
CA MET A 65 -8.21 2.53 3.45
C MET A 65 -7.55 1.29 4.07
N ARG A 66 -8.35 0.31 4.52
CA ARG A 66 -7.87 -0.92 5.17
C ARG A 66 -6.92 -1.74 4.27
N VAL A 67 -7.19 -1.78 2.97
CA VAL A 67 -6.34 -2.50 1.98
C VAL A 67 -4.93 -1.92 1.93
N ILE A 68 -4.78 -0.59 1.95
CA ILE A 68 -3.47 0.07 1.88
C ILE A 68 -2.76 0.02 3.23
N LEU A 69 -3.53 0.10 4.32
CA LEU A 69 -3.01 0.16 5.68
C LEU A 69 -2.69 -1.22 6.28
N ALA A 70 -2.97 -2.30 5.54
CA ALA A 70 -2.88 -3.68 6.01
C ALA A 70 -3.58 -3.85 7.38
N SER A 71 -4.82 -3.34 7.46
CA SER A 71 -5.62 -3.32 8.68
C SER A 71 -6.80 -4.27 8.54
N ASN A 72 -6.95 -5.17 9.52
CA ASN A 72 -8.10 -6.05 9.65
C ASN A 72 -8.98 -5.55 10.80
N ARG A 73 -10.27 -5.40 10.53
CA ARG A 73 -11.22 -4.94 11.54
C ARG A 73 -11.34 -5.93 12.69
N GLY A 74 -11.40 -5.40 13.91
CA GLY A 74 -11.69 -6.17 15.11
C GLY A 74 -10.52 -7.05 15.58
N THR A 75 -9.33 -6.81 15.05
CA THR A 75 -8.10 -7.56 15.37
C THR A 75 -7.08 -6.63 16.03
N LEU A 76 -6.03 -7.20 16.63
CA LEU A 76 -4.91 -6.41 17.14
C LEU A 76 -4.33 -5.43 16.10
N MET A 77 -4.52 -5.72 14.82
CA MET A 77 -4.03 -4.93 13.68
C MET A 77 -5.05 -3.91 13.15
N GLU A 78 -5.98 -3.42 13.97
CA GLU A 78 -6.97 -2.43 13.52
C GLU A 78 -6.33 -1.11 13.06
N LEU A 79 -5.29 -0.62 13.75
CA LEU A 79 -4.54 0.55 13.26
C LEU A 79 -3.62 0.19 12.08
N GLY A 80 -3.29 -1.08 11.92
CA GLY A 80 -2.36 -1.60 10.91
C GLY A 80 -1.03 -0.84 10.90
N ILE A 81 -0.56 -0.52 9.70
CA ILE A 81 0.69 0.22 9.45
C ILE A 81 0.42 1.74 9.38
N SER A 82 -0.82 2.19 9.59
CA SER A 82 -1.21 3.58 9.38
C SER A 82 -0.42 4.62 10.18
N PRO A 83 -0.08 4.40 11.46
CA PRO A 83 0.71 5.35 12.23
C PRO A 83 2.16 5.45 11.71
N ILE A 84 2.68 4.35 11.16
CA ILE A 84 4.04 4.25 10.63
C ILE A 84 4.14 4.98 9.29
N VAL A 85 3.17 4.73 8.39
CA VAL A 85 3.12 5.40 7.08
C VAL A 85 2.85 6.89 7.25
N THR A 86 1.91 7.28 8.12
CA THR A 86 1.57 8.69 8.34
C THR A 86 2.73 9.47 8.96
N SER A 87 3.38 8.94 10.00
CA SER A 87 4.57 9.58 10.58
C SER A 87 5.72 9.68 9.57
N GLY A 88 5.95 8.64 8.77
CA GLY A 88 6.95 8.64 7.70
C GLY A 88 6.66 9.69 6.63
N LEU A 89 5.42 9.76 6.14
CA LEU A 89 5.01 10.72 5.13
C LEU A 89 5.12 12.17 5.64
N ILE A 90 4.68 12.44 6.88
CA ILE A 90 4.78 13.76 7.50
C ILE A 90 6.25 14.17 7.62
N MET A 91 7.11 13.28 8.09
CA MET A 91 8.54 13.55 8.23
C MET A 91 9.23 13.76 6.88
N GLN A 92 8.90 12.94 5.89
CA GLN A 92 9.41 13.10 4.52
C GLN A 92 8.94 14.40 3.88
N LEU A 93 7.69 14.80 4.10
CA LEU A 93 7.14 16.07 3.62
C LEU A 93 7.85 17.27 4.28
N LEU A 94 8.08 17.22 5.59
CA LEU A 94 8.80 18.27 6.33
C LEU A 94 10.25 18.43 5.87
N ALA A 95 10.93 17.31 5.59
CA ALA A 95 12.27 17.31 5.03
C ALA A 95 12.29 17.79 3.57
N GLY A 96 11.34 17.33 2.75
CA GLY A 96 11.22 17.69 1.33
C GLY A 96 10.85 19.16 1.11
N ALA A 97 9.98 19.72 1.96
CA ALA A 97 9.65 21.14 1.98
C ALA A 97 10.81 22.02 2.50
N LYS A 98 11.94 21.42 2.91
CA LYS A 98 13.10 22.07 3.51
C LYS A 98 12.76 22.91 4.76
N ILE A 99 11.64 22.61 5.41
CA ILE A 99 11.27 23.22 6.70
C ILE A 99 12.20 22.67 7.79
N ILE A 100 12.60 21.40 7.65
CA ILE A 100 13.60 20.75 8.49
C ILE A 100 14.82 20.41 7.63
N GLU A 101 15.94 21.08 7.89
CA GLU A 101 17.23 20.70 7.32
C GLU A 101 17.77 19.47 8.05
N VAL A 102 17.55 18.28 7.48
CA VAL A 102 18.16 17.05 7.96
C VAL A 102 19.55 16.94 7.31
N GLY A 103 20.60 17.06 8.11
CA GLY A 103 21.96 16.83 7.65
C GLY A 103 22.19 15.35 7.29
N ASP A 104 23.11 15.08 6.36
CA ASP A 104 23.55 13.72 6.03
C ASP A 104 24.41 13.06 7.11
N THR A 105 24.61 13.74 8.25
CA THR A 105 25.43 13.19 9.33
C THR A 105 24.73 11.97 9.96
N PRO A 106 25.49 10.94 10.39
CA PRO A 106 24.90 9.75 10.99
C PRO A 106 24.12 10.06 12.28
N LYS A 107 24.46 11.15 12.96
CA LYS A 107 23.74 11.64 14.15
C LYS A 107 22.40 12.25 13.79
N ASP A 108 22.34 13.08 12.75
CA ASP A 108 21.09 13.71 12.30
C ASP A 108 20.12 12.67 11.73
N ARG A 109 20.62 11.66 11.00
CA ARG A 109 19.81 10.52 10.53
C ARG A 109 19.24 9.69 11.68
N ALA A 110 20.04 9.45 12.73
CA ALA A 110 19.55 8.75 13.92
C ALA A 110 18.46 9.55 14.65
N LEU A 111 18.63 10.87 14.78
CA LEU A 111 17.62 11.74 15.37
C LEU A 111 16.34 11.82 14.53
N PHE A 112 16.46 11.87 13.21
CA PHE A 112 15.32 11.84 12.30
C PHE A 112 14.51 10.55 12.45
N ASN A 113 15.19 9.40 12.50
CA ASN A 113 14.54 8.10 12.72
C ASN A 113 13.88 8.01 14.10
N GLY A 114 14.57 8.49 15.14
CA GLY A 114 14.02 8.56 16.51
C GLY A 114 12.79 9.47 16.60
N ALA A 115 12.82 10.63 15.92
CA ALA A 115 11.68 11.53 15.82
C ALA A 115 10.52 10.87 15.07
N GLN A 116 10.75 10.29 13.90
CA GLN A 116 9.71 9.59 13.12
C GLN A 116 9.00 8.52 13.98
N LYS A 117 9.76 7.77 14.78
CA LYS A 117 9.22 6.78 15.71
C LYS A 117 8.38 7.40 16.83
N LEU A 118 8.86 8.49 17.44
CA LEU A 118 8.12 9.19 18.49
C LEU A 118 6.79 9.70 17.94
N PHE A 119 6.80 10.32 16.76
CA PHE A 119 5.58 10.72 16.07
C PHE A 119 4.68 9.53 15.75
N GLY A 120 5.24 8.40 15.30
CA GLY A 120 4.50 7.16 15.11
C GLY A 120 3.77 6.71 16.37
N MET A 121 4.42 6.73 17.54
CA MET A 121 3.78 6.38 18.81
C MET A 121 2.76 7.41 19.31
N VAL A 122 2.99 8.70 19.08
CA VAL A 122 1.97 9.71 19.43
C VAL A 122 0.73 9.54 18.55
N ILE A 123 0.91 9.22 17.28
CA ILE A 123 -0.18 8.96 16.34
C ILE A 123 -0.91 7.66 16.69
N THR A 124 -0.22 6.57 17.09
CA THR A 124 -0.88 5.33 17.53
C THR A 124 -1.81 5.58 18.71
N ILE A 125 -1.34 6.31 19.73
CA ILE A 125 -2.14 6.67 20.90
C ILE A 125 -3.32 7.54 20.49
N GLY A 126 -3.07 8.58 19.70
CA GLY A 126 -4.12 9.50 19.23
C GLY A 126 -5.22 8.78 18.43
N GLN A 127 -4.83 7.93 17.47
CA GLN A 127 -5.78 7.16 16.68
C GLN A 127 -6.54 6.12 17.51
N ALA A 128 -5.87 5.43 18.44
CA ALA A 128 -6.53 4.46 19.32
C ALA A 128 -7.61 5.14 20.18
N ILE A 129 -7.31 6.32 20.74
CA ILE A 129 -8.29 7.12 21.51
C ILE A 129 -9.46 7.53 20.61
N VAL A 130 -9.18 8.06 19.42
CA VAL A 130 -10.24 8.50 18.48
C VAL A 130 -11.12 7.33 18.07
N TYR A 131 -10.56 6.16 17.73
CA TYR A 131 -11.36 4.99 17.34
C TYR A 131 -12.27 4.47 18.45
N VAL A 132 -11.79 4.47 19.70
CA VAL A 132 -12.63 4.07 20.84
C VAL A 132 -13.69 5.15 21.15
N MET A 133 -13.34 6.43 21.09
CA MET A 133 -14.29 7.53 21.36
C MET A 133 -15.34 7.74 20.28
N THR A 134 -15.03 7.42 19.02
CA THR A 134 -15.99 7.49 17.91
C THR A 134 -17.06 6.40 17.96
N GLY A 135 -16.99 5.49 18.93
CA GLY A 135 -17.97 4.43 19.13
C GLY A 135 -17.91 3.31 18.09
N MET A 136 -16.79 3.19 17.36
CA MET A 136 -16.62 2.14 16.33
C MET A 136 -16.75 0.71 16.89
N TYR A 137 -16.48 0.53 18.19
CA TYR A 137 -16.58 -0.75 18.90
C TYR A 137 -17.87 -0.92 19.72
N GLY A 138 -18.73 0.10 19.74
CA GLY A 138 -19.93 0.27 20.57
C GLY A 138 -19.90 1.56 21.38
N ASP A 139 -21.04 1.99 21.93
CA ASP A 139 -21.13 3.24 22.70
C ASP A 139 -20.28 3.13 23.99
N PRO A 140 -19.38 4.09 24.28
CA PRO A 140 -18.57 4.10 25.51
C PRO A 140 -19.37 3.94 26.81
N ALA A 141 -20.68 4.30 26.78
CA ALA A 141 -21.58 4.13 27.91
C ALA A 141 -21.97 2.66 28.19
N ASP A 142 -22.07 1.82 27.15
CA ASP A 142 -22.50 0.42 27.27
C ASP A 142 -21.32 -0.55 27.50
N ILE A 143 -20.13 -0.19 27.02
CA ILE A 143 -18.90 -1.01 27.12
C ILE A 143 -18.23 -0.90 28.51
N GLY A 144 -18.47 0.21 29.21
CA GLY A 144 -17.82 0.55 30.46
C GLY A 144 -16.40 1.08 30.26
N ALA A 145 -16.07 2.19 30.95
CA ALA A 145 -14.80 2.90 30.80
C ALA A 145 -13.55 2.02 31.01
N GLY A 146 -13.65 0.97 31.84
CA GLY A 146 -12.55 0.02 32.07
C GLY A 146 -12.18 -0.82 30.84
N VAL A 147 -13.17 -1.28 30.06
CA VAL A 147 -12.93 -2.07 28.84
C VAL A 147 -12.44 -1.16 27.72
N CYS A 148 -12.97 0.07 27.61
CA CYS A 148 -12.45 1.07 26.68
C CYS A 148 -10.96 1.36 26.89
N ILE A 149 -10.52 1.54 28.15
CA ILE A 149 -9.10 1.75 28.48
C ILE A 149 -8.27 0.51 28.11
N LEU A 150 -8.79 -0.69 28.34
CA LEU A 150 -8.11 -1.94 28.00
C LEU A 150 -7.90 -2.07 26.48
N ILE A 151 -8.91 -1.73 25.66
CA ILE A 151 -8.81 -1.70 24.20
C ILE A 151 -7.73 -0.71 23.76
N ILE A 152 -7.68 0.50 24.34
CA ILE A 152 -6.66 1.51 24.01
C ILE A 152 -5.26 0.98 24.31
N ILE A 153 -5.06 0.35 25.47
CA ILE A 153 -3.77 -0.25 25.85
C ILE A 153 -3.41 -1.40 24.90
N GLN A 154 -4.36 -2.27 24.56
CA GLN A 154 -4.15 -3.40 23.66
C GLN A 154 -3.74 -2.93 22.25
N LEU A 155 -4.44 -1.92 21.70
CA LEU A 155 -4.11 -1.30 20.42
C LEU A 155 -2.76 -0.57 20.45
N PHE A 156 -2.43 0.10 21.57
CA PHE A 156 -1.13 0.75 21.74
C PHE A 156 0.01 -0.25 21.76
N VAL A 157 -0.12 -1.34 22.51
CA VAL A 157 0.89 -2.41 22.58
C VAL A 157 1.06 -3.08 21.22
N ALA A 158 -0.04 -3.38 20.52
CA ALA A 158 0.03 -3.94 19.17
C ALA A 158 0.74 -2.98 18.20
N GLY A 159 0.37 -1.69 18.19
CA GLY A 159 1.03 -0.67 17.37
C GLY A 159 2.52 -0.51 17.68
N LEU A 160 2.91 -0.62 18.96
CA LEU A 160 4.31 -0.59 19.39
C LEU A 160 5.08 -1.82 18.87
N ILE A 161 4.48 -3.01 18.91
CA ILE A 161 5.09 -4.22 18.34
C ILE A 161 5.34 -4.04 16.84
N VAL A 162 4.36 -3.54 16.08
CA VAL A 162 4.53 -3.31 14.62
C VAL A 162 5.63 -2.29 14.33
N LEU A 163 5.68 -1.19 15.09
CA LEU A 163 6.75 -0.19 14.99
C LEU A 163 8.14 -0.81 15.22
N LEU A 164 8.27 -1.69 16.21
CA LEU A 164 9.52 -2.40 16.49
C LEU A 164 9.88 -3.43 15.41
N LEU A 165 8.89 -4.15 14.86
CA LEU A 165 9.11 -5.11 13.77
C LEU A 165 9.57 -4.41 12.50
N ASP A 166 8.98 -3.26 12.14
CA ASP A 166 9.43 -2.45 11.00
C ASP A 166 10.87 -1.95 11.21
N GLU A 167 11.20 -1.48 12.42
CA GLU A 167 12.55 -1.02 12.75
C GLU A 167 13.59 -2.16 12.68
N LEU A 168 13.23 -3.35 13.15
CA LEU A 168 14.09 -4.54 13.05
C LEU A 168 14.42 -4.84 11.59
N LEU A 169 13.43 -4.81 10.71
CA LEU A 169 13.63 -5.03 9.28
C LEU A 169 14.50 -3.91 8.66
N GLN A 170 14.21 -2.64 8.95
CA GLN A 170 14.94 -1.49 8.42
C GLN A 170 16.40 -1.40 8.90
N LYS A 171 16.71 -1.91 10.10
CA LYS A 171 18.09 -1.94 10.63
C LYS A 171 18.97 -3.02 10.01
N GLY A 172 18.43 -3.80 9.08
CA GLY A 172 19.18 -4.75 8.26
C GLY A 172 19.13 -6.20 8.75
N TYR A 173 18.31 -6.51 9.76
CA TYR A 173 17.95 -7.89 10.07
C TYR A 173 17.02 -8.47 9.01
N GLY A 174 16.23 -7.62 8.35
CA GLY A 174 15.33 -8.01 7.27
C GLY A 174 15.90 -7.81 5.88
N LEU A 175 15.24 -8.44 4.91
CA LEU A 175 15.29 -8.01 3.52
C LEU A 175 14.30 -6.84 3.37
N GLY A 176 14.75 -5.70 2.84
CA GLY A 176 13.87 -4.56 2.52
C GLY A 176 13.22 -3.83 3.71
N SER A 177 12.05 -3.22 3.46
CA SER A 177 11.29 -2.39 4.42
C SER A 177 10.07 -3.13 4.97
N GLY A 178 9.83 -3.03 6.29
CA GLY A 178 8.69 -3.70 6.94
C GLY A 178 7.35 -3.24 6.39
N ILE A 179 7.17 -1.94 6.15
CA ILE A 179 5.95 -1.37 5.56
C ILE A 179 5.56 -2.09 4.26
N SER A 180 6.50 -2.20 3.31
CA SER A 180 6.22 -2.85 2.03
C SER A 180 5.87 -4.33 2.20
N LEU A 181 6.57 -5.02 3.09
CA LEU A 181 6.38 -6.44 3.33
C LEU A 181 5.01 -6.75 3.93
N PHE A 182 4.57 -5.96 4.91
CA PHE A 182 3.28 -6.11 5.56
C PHE A 182 2.11 -5.82 4.60
N ILE A 183 2.21 -4.79 3.76
CA ILE A 183 1.21 -4.49 2.72
C ILE A 183 1.10 -5.66 1.73
N ALA A 184 2.22 -6.14 1.19
CA ALA A 184 2.21 -7.25 0.25
C ALA A 184 1.60 -8.52 0.85
N THR A 185 1.90 -8.79 2.12
CA THR A 185 1.39 -9.98 2.82
C THR A 185 -0.12 -9.94 3.00
N ASN A 186 -0.68 -8.80 3.44
CA ASN A 186 -2.13 -8.67 3.63
C ASN A 186 -2.91 -8.79 2.30
N ILE A 187 -2.35 -8.27 1.21
CA ILE A 187 -2.94 -8.41 -0.12
C ILE A 187 -2.90 -9.87 -0.57
N CYS A 188 -1.76 -10.56 -0.39
CA CYS A 188 -1.65 -11.99 -0.69
C CYS A 188 -2.60 -12.84 0.17
N GLU A 189 -2.74 -12.55 1.46
CA GLU A 189 -3.70 -13.19 2.36
C GLU A 189 -5.13 -13.03 1.84
N THR A 190 -5.53 -11.82 1.47
CA THR A 190 -6.86 -11.54 0.91
C THR A 190 -7.12 -12.30 -0.40
N ILE A 191 -6.12 -12.39 -1.28
CA ILE A 191 -6.22 -13.12 -2.56
C ILE A 191 -6.39 -14.62 -2.29
N VAL A 192 -5.56 -15.19 -1.41
CA VAL A 192 -5.63 -16.62 -1.05
C VAL A 192 -6.94 -16.93 -0.34
N TRP A 193 -7.39 -16.06 0.58
CA TRP A 193 -8.67 -16.23 1.26
C TRP A 193 -9.83 -16.22 0.27
N LYS A 194 -9.92 -15.24 -0.63
CA LYS A 194 -10.99 -15.20 -1.65
C LYS A 194 -10.92 -16.36 -2.66
N ALA A 195 -9.75 -16.95 -2.88
CA ALA A 195 -9.58 -18.12 -3.75
C ALA A 195 -10.00 -19.43 -3.07
N PHE A 196 -9.65 -19.60 -1.79
CA PHE A 196 -9.72 -20.87 -1.04
C PHE A 196 -10.57 -20.80 0.23
N SER A 197 -11.41 -19.78 0.44
CA SER A 197 -12.20 -19.69 1.67
C SER A 197 -13.20 -20.86 1.78
N PRO A 198 -13.18 -21.61 2.90
CA PRO A 198 -14.11 -22.70 3.15
C PRO A 198 -15.46 -22.22 3.71
N ALA A 199 -15.62 -20.91 3.90
CA ALA A 199 -16.86 -20.32 4.39
C ALA A 199 -18.01 -20.56 3.40
N THR A 200 -19.20 -20.81 3.94
CA THR A 200 -20.42 -20.97 3.14
C THR A 200 -21.35 -19.79 3.40
N VAL A 201 -21.89 -19.23 2.32
CA VAL A 201 -22.89 -18.17 2.35
C VAL A 201 -24.19 -18.75 1.78
N ASN A 202 -25.28 -18.59 2.53
CA ASN A 202 -26.61 -19.05 2.12
C ASN A 202 -27.36 -17.93 1.42
N THR A 203 -27.29 -17.87 0.09
CA THR A 203 -27.96 -16.83 -0.71
C THR A 203 -29.40 -17.23 -1.10
N GLY A 204 -30.10 -17.99 -0.23
CA GLY A 204 -31.49 -18.42 -0.47
C GLY A 204 -31.70 -19.47 -1.57
N ARG A 205 -30.68 -19.83 -2.36
CA ARG A 205 -30.70 -20.90 -3.38
C ARG A 205 -29.90 -22.17 -3.00
N GLY A 206 -29.32 -22.20 -1.80
CA GLY A 206 -28.48 -23.27 -1.27
C GLY A 206 -27.23 -22.72 -0.58
N THR A 207 -26.45 -23.61 0.04
CA THR A 207 -25.12 -23.29 0.61
C THR A 207 -24.12 -23.11 -0.52
N GLU A 208 -23.64 -21.89 -0.70
CA GLU A 208 -22.63 -21.56 -1.69
C GLU A 208 -21.30 -21.31 -0.98
N PHE A 209 -20.23 -22.01 -1.38
CA PHE A 209 -18.90 -21.69 -0.85
C PHE A 209 -18.45 -20.32 -1.37
N GLU A 210 -17.80 -19.54 -0.49
CA GLU A 210 -17.26 -18.22 -0.81
C GLU A 210 -15.99 -18.32 -1.68
N GLY A 211 -15.18 -19.36 -1.47
CA GLY A 211 -13.93 -19.57 -2.20
C GLY A 211 -14.16 -20.00 -3.63
N ALA A 212 -13.61 -19.26 -4.59
CA ALA A 212 -13.78 -19.50 -6.03
C ALA A 212 -13.43 -20.95 -6.46
N ILE A 213 -12.37 -21.52 -5.88
CA ILE A 213 -11.89 -22.87 -6.23
C ILE A 213 -12.70 -23.94 -5.53
N ILE A 214 -13.00 -23.76 -4.23
CA ILE A 214 -13.78 -24.72 -3.44
C ILE A 214 -15.21 -24.79 -3.96
N ALA A 215 -15.80 -23.65 -4.31
CA ALA A 215 -17.12 -23.58 -4.94
C ALA A 215 -17.15 -24.31 -6.28
N LEU A 216 -16.11 -24.21 -7.10
CA LEU A 216 -16.01 -24.94 -8.37
C LEU A 216 -16.02 -26.45 -8.13
N PHE A 217 -15.17 -26.95 -7.24
CA PHE A 217 -15.12 -28.39 -6.95
C PHE A 217 -16.43 -28.89 -6.33
N HIS A 218 -17.05 -28.11 -5.44
CA HIS A 218 -18.33 -28.47 -4.86
C HIS A 218 -19.44 -28.51 -5.92
N LEU A 219 -19.63 -27.43 -6.69
CA LEU A 219 -20.66 -27.33 -7.73
C LEU A 219 -20.49 -28.38 -8.83
N LEU A 220 -19.24 -28.71 -9.20
CA LEU A 220 -18.94 -29.74 -10.19
C LEU A 220 -19.20 -31.16 -9.67
N ALA A 221 -19.08 -31.38 -8.36
CA ALA A 221 -19.31 -32.68 -7.72
C ALA A 221 -20.77 -32.93 -7.33
N THR A 222 -21.54 -31.92 -6.89
CA THR A 222 -22.93 -32.09 -6.44
C THR A 222 -23.99 -31.91 -7.53
N ARG A 223 -23.72 -31.20 -8.63
CA ARG A 223 -24.70 -31.00 -9.72
C ARG A 223 -24.53 -32.02 -10.85
N THR A 224 -25.65 -32.59 -11.30
CA THR A 224 -25.71 -33.52 -12.44
C THR A 224 -25.49 -32.84 -13.80
N ASP A 225 -25.90 -31.59 -13.96
CA ASP A 225 -25.72 -30.78 -15.18
C ASP A 225 -24.36 -30.05 -15.19
N LYS A 226 -23.31 -30.75 -15.62
CA LYS A 226 -21.92 -30.24 -15.63
C LYS A 226 -21.75 -28.93 -16.40
N VAL A 227 -22.46 -28.73 -17.52
CA VAL A 227 -22.30 -27.52 -18.37
C VAL A 227 -22.95 -26.28 -17.74
N ARG A 228 -24.10 -26.46 -17.07
CA ARG A 228 -24.82 -25.37 -16.40
C ARG A 228 -24.12 -25.00 -15.10
N ALA A 229 -23.65 -25.99 -14.35
CA ALA A 229 -22.83 -25.79 -13.15
C ALA A 229 -21.50 -25.08 -13.46
N LEU A 230 -20.84 -25.42 -14.58
CA LEU A 230 -19.62 -24.73 -15.01
C LEU A 230 -19.91 -23.27 -15.37
N ARG A 231 -20.98 -23.00 -16.15
CA ARG A 231 -21.34 -21.62 -16.51
C ARG A 231 -21.72 -20.78 -15.27
N GLU A 232 -22.42 -21.37 -14.31
CA GLU A 232 -22.83 -20.72 -13.06
C GLU A 232 -21.63 -20.49 -12.10
N ALA A 233 -20.65 -21.40 -12.08
CA ALA A 233 -19.40 -21.23 -11.33
C ALA A 233 -18.43 -20.21 -11.98
N PHE A 234 -18.50 -20.01 -13.30
CA PHE A 234 -17.67 -19.04 -14.02
C PHE A 234 -18.24 -17.62 -14.02
N TYR A 235 -19.57 -17.45 -14.02
CA TYR A 235 -20.26 -16.15 -14.20
C TYR A 235 -21.16 -15.74 -13.02
N ARG A 236 -20.75 -15.97 -11.77
CA ARG A 236 -21.53 -15.60 -10.59
C ARG A 236 -21.40 -14.11 -10.28
N GLN A 237 -22.49 -13.36 -10.25
CA GLN A 237 -22.41 -11.91 -10.05
C GLN A 237 -22.11 -11.50 -8.59
N ASN A 238 -22.43 -12.36 -7.60
CA ASN A 238 -22.40 -11.97 -6.19
C ASN A 238 -21.18 -12.46 -5.40
N LEU A 239 -20.33 -13.34 -5.96
CA LEU A 239 -19.23 -13.99 -5.24
C LEU A 239 -17.96 -14.05 -6.13
N PRO A 240 -16.75 -14.20 -5.54
CA PRO A 240 -15.52 -14.32 -6.30
C PRO A 240 -15.59 -15.45 -7.35
N ASN A 241 -15.48 -15.08 -8.62
CA ASN A 241 -15.54 -16.02 -9.73
C ASN A 241 -14.18 -16.62 -10.07
N LEU A 242 -14.20 -17.79 -10.71
CA LEU A 242 -13.00 -18.33 -11.37
C LEU A 242 -12.49 -17.40 -12.48
N MET A 243 -13.39 -16.66 -13.14
CA MET A 243 -13.02 -15.64 -14.14
C MET A 243 -12.20 -14.51 -13.50
N ASN A 244 -12.59 -14.07 -12.31
CA ASN A 244 -11.89 -13.02 -11.58
C ASN A 244 -10.51 -13.51 -11.10
N LEU A 245 -10.40 -14.78 -10.71
CA LEU A 245 -9.12 -15.40 -10.34
C LEU A 245 -8.20 -15.52 -11.57
N LEU A 246 -8.72 -15.94 -12.72
CA LEU A 246 -7.97 -16.02 -13.96
C LEU A 246 -7.54 -14.63 -14.46
N ALA A 247 -8.41 -13.63 -14.32
CA ALA A 247 -8.09 -12.23 -14.57
C ALA A 247 -6.95 -11.74 -13.66
N THR A 248 -6.97 -12.07 -12.36
CA THR A 248 -5.87 -11.74 -11.43
C THR A 248 -4.55 -12.36 -11.88
N VAL A 249 -4.54 -13.64 -12.30
CA VAL A 249 -3.33 -14.31 -12.80
C VAL A 249 -2.81 -13.66 -14.09
N LEU A 250 -3.72 -13.28 -15.00
CA LEU A 250 -3.38 -12.60 -16.24
C LEU A 250 -2.75 -11.23 -15.96
N VAL A 251 -3.38 -10.43 -15.09
CA VAL A 251 -2.84 -9.12 -14.66
C VAL A 251 -1.47 -9.30 -14.00
N PHE A 252 -1.32 -10.29 -13.12
CA PHE A 252 -0.06 -10.60 -12.46
C PHE A 252 1.07 -10.89 -13.47
N ALA A 253 0.80 -11.71 -14.48
CA ALA A 253 1.77 -12.02 -15.54
C ALA A 253 2.15 -10.78 -16.37
N ILE A 254 1.17 -9.94 -16.72
CA ILE A 254 1.40 -8.70 -17.46
C ILE A 254 2.26 -7.72 -16.64
N VAL A 255 1.98 -7.54 -15.35
CA VAL A 255 2.74 -6.63 -14.49
C VAL A 255 4.20 -7.08 -14.38
N ILE A 256 4.46 -8.38 -14.18
CA ILE A 256 5.83 -8.92 -14.15
C ILE A 256 6.56 -8.65 -15.47
N TYR A 257 5.89 -8.84 -16.60
CA TYR A 257 6.46 -8.57 -17.91
C TYR A 257 6.86 -7.09 -18.07
N PHE A 258 5.97 -6.16 -17.71
CA PHE A 258 6.27 -4.72 -17.77
C PHE A 258 7.37 -4.29 -16.80
N GLN A 259 7.48 -4.97 -15.66
CA GLN A 259 8.49 -4.66 -14.67
C GLN A 259 9.91 -5.05 -15.10
N GLY A 260 10.04 -6.00 -16.03
CA GLY A 260 11.31 -6.36 -16.66
C GLY A 260 11.88 -5.29 -17.60
N PHE A 261 11.10 -4.28 -18.00
CA PHE A 261 11.58 -3.23 -18.90
C PHE A 261 12.55 -2.28 -18.18
N ARG A 262 13.81 -2.31 -18.64
CA ARG A 262 14.87 -1.40 -18.18
C ARG A 262 15.67 -0.86 -19.36
N VAL A 263 16.10 0.39 -19.21
CA VAL A 263 17.02 1.06 -20.12
C VAL A 263 18.38 1.14 -19.44
N ASP A 264 19.33 0.34 -19.94
CA ASP A 264 20.66 0.26 -19.37
C ASP A 264 21.56 1.34 -19.98
N LEU A 265 21.97 2.31 -19.14
CA LEU A 265 22.89 3.37 -19.54
C LEU A 265 24.34 3.01 -19.18
N PRO A 266 25.28 2.98 -20.15
CA PRO A 266 26.65 2.60 -19.87
C PRO A 266 27.41 3.71 -19.13
N ILE A 267 27.87 3.39 -17.91
CA ILE A 267 28.72 4.24 -17.09
C ILE A 267 30.11 3.62 -16.92
N LYS A 268 31.13 4.48 -16.85
CA LYS A 268 32.53 4.10 -16.61
C LYS A 268 32.99 4.75 -15.31
N SER A 269 33.78 4.04 -14.52
CA SER A 269 34.50 4.68 -13.41
C SER A 269 35.58 5.59 -13.98
N ALA A 270 35.67 6.82 -13.47
CA ALA A 270 36.80 7.71 -13.77
C ALA A 270 38.05 7.30 -13.00
N ARG A 271 37.89 6.60 -11.87
CA ARG A 271 38.98 6.20 -10.97
C ARG A 271 39.68 4.91 -11.42
N TYR A 272 38.91 3.92 -11.89
CA TYR A 272 39.43 2.64 -12.35
C TYR A 272 39.22 2.48 -13.86
N ARG A 273 40.32 2.49 -14.61
CA ARG A 273 40.30 2.36 -16.07
C ARG A 273 39.89 0.92 -16.44
N GLY A 274 38.83 0.79 -17.23
CA GLY A 274 38.33 -0.51 -17.73
C GLY A 274 37.15 -1.11 -16.94
N GLN A 275 36.73 -0.50 -15.83
CA GLN A 275 35.53 -0.92 -15.11
C GLN A 275 34.27 -0.33 -15.79
N TYR A 276 33.58 -1.17 -16.53
CA TYR A 276 32.29 -0.86 -17.12
C TYR A 276 31.18 -1.29 -16.15
N SER A 277 30.24 -0.39 -15.90
CA SER A 277 29.02 -0.70 -15.17
C SER A 277 27.84 -0.14 -15.95
N SER A 278 26.70 -0.81 -15.92
CA SER A 278 25.46 -0.30 -16.49
C SER A 278 24.62 0.27 -15.36
N TYR A 279 24.09 1.48 -15.55
CA TYR A 279 23.07 2.04 -14.67
C TYR A 279 21.69 1.76 -15.27
N PRO A 280 20.93 0.80 -14.71
CA PRO A 280 19.59 0.46 -15.20
C PRO A 280 18.59 1.54 -14.78
N ILE A 281 17.98 2.23 -15.74
CA ILE A 281 16.78 3.04 -15.52
C ILE A 281 15.57 2.16 -15.82
N LYS A 282 14.87 1.71 -14.78
CA LYS A 282 13.64 0.92 -14.93
C LYS A 282 12.49 1.79 -15.43
N LEU A 283 11.58 1.17 -16.19
CA LEU A 283 10.33 1.81 -16.62
C LEU A 283 9.54 2.34 -15.43
N PHE A 284 9.43 1.56 -14.36
CA PHE A 284 8.85 1.97 -13.08
C PHE A 284 9.86 2.72 -12.21
N TYR A 285 10.34 3.86 -12.71
CA TYR A 285 11.41 4.64 -12.08
C TYR A 285 11.07 5.12 -10.67
N THR A 286 9.86 5.66 -10.48
CA THR A 286 9.36 6.13 -9.17
C THR A 286 8.78 5.01 -8.30
N SER A 287 8.89 3.75 -8.73
CA SER A 287 8.29 2.59 -8.05
C SER A 287 6.77 2.77 -7.82
N ASN A 288 6.26 2.17 -6.74
CA ASN A 288 4.85 2.11 -6.36
C ASN A 288 4.29 3.37 -5.67
N ILE A 289 5.14 4.31 -5.28
CA ILE A 289 4.74 5.42 -4.40
C ILE A 289 3.64 6.30 -5.02
N PRO A 290 3.66 6.63 -6.32
CA PRO A 290 2.60 7.44 -6.92
C PRO A 290 1.20 6.80 -6.83
N ILE A 291 1.10 5.47 -6.95
CA ILE A 291 -0.18 4.75 -6.78
C ILE A 291 -0.63 4.84 -5.33
N ILE A 292 0.29 4.62 -4.40
CA ILE A 292 -0.02 4.67 -2.96
C ILE A 292 -0.54 6.06 -2.61
N LEU A 293 0.10 7.12 -3.09
CA LEU A 293 -0.31 8.50 -2.86
C LEU A 293 -1.66 8.82 -3.51
N GLN A 294 -1.88 8.39 -4.75
CA GLN A 294 -3.15 8.59 -5.43
C GLN A 294 -4.28 7.86 -4.70
N SER A 295 -4.07 6.60 -4.34
CA SER A 295 -5.07 5.75 -3.70
C SER A 295 -5.38 6.24 -2.28
N ALA A 296 -4.37 6.74 -1.56
CA ALA A 296 -4.55 7.42 -0.28
C ALA A 296 -5.35 8.73 -0.43
N LEU A 297 -5.08 9.53 -1.46
CA LEU A 297 -5.83 10.76 -1.74
C LEU A 297 -7.31 10.45 -2.02
N VAL A 298 -7.59 9.46 -2.86
CA VAL A 298 -8.96 9.04 -3.18
C VAL A 298 -9.65 8.48 -1.93
N SER A 299 -8.96 7.65 -1.15
CA SER A 299 -9.51 7.09 0.10
C SER A 299 -9.86 8.17 1.11
N ASN A 300 -8.97 9.17 1.29
CA ASN A 300 -9.23 10.30 2.17
C ASN A 300 -10.42 11.14 1.69
N LEU A 301 -10.52 11.36 0.37
CA LEU A 301 -11.65 12.08 -0.22
C LEU A 301 -12.97 11.33 0.03
N TYR A 302 -12.98 10.00 -0.10
CA TYR A 302 -14.15 9.19 0.23
C TYR A 302 -14.56 9.32 1.68
N VAL A 303 -13.64 9.14 2.63
CA VAL A 303 -13.93 9.28 4.05
C VAL A 303 -14.52 10.64 4.38
N ILE A 304 -13.89 11.72 3.87
CA ILE A 304 -14.38 13.09 4.06
C ILE A 304 -15.80 13.21 3.51
N SER A 305 -16.02 12.75 2.28
CA SER A 305 -17.34 12.83 1.65
C SER A 305 -18.40 12.02 2.39
N GLN A 306 -18.07 10.84 2.91
CA GLN A 306 -18.99 9.98 3.67
C GLN A 306 -19.34 10.64 5.00
N MET A 307 -18.36 11.18 5.72
CA MET A 307 -18.58 11.90 6.97
C MET A 307 -19.41 13.17 6.77
N LEU A 308 -19.17 13.91 5.68
CA LEU A 308 -19.97 15.10 5.33
C LEU A 308 -21.39 14.71 4.92
N ALA A 309 -21.58 13.62 4.18
CA ALA A 309 -22.89 13.12 3.79
C ALA A 309 -23.74 12.69 5.00
N VAL A 310 -23.13 12.07 6.02
CA VAL A 310 -23.80 11.69 7.27
C VAL A 310 -24.15 12.90 8.13
N LYS A 311 -23.30 13.93 8.19
CA LYS A 311 -23.52 15.11 9.05
C LYS A 311 -24.35 16.23 8.42
N PHE A 312 -24.34 16.36 7.08
CA PHE A 312 -24.93 17.48 6.35
C PHE A 312 -25.74 17.01 5.12
N SER A 313 -26.64 16.04 5.30
CA SER A 313 -27.57 15.63 4.26
C SER A 313 -28.50 16.80 3.88
N GLY A 314 -28.37 17.31 2.65
CA GLY A 314 -29.24 18.37 2.10
C GLY A 314 -28.52 19.61 1.53
N ASN A 315 -27.22 19.79 1.75
CA ASN A 315 -26.46 20.89 1.13
C ASN A 315 -26.10 20.57 -0.33
N PHE A 316 -26.30 21.53 -1.25
CA PHE A 316 -25.94 21.40 -2.68
C PHE A 316 -24.46 20.99 -2.88
N LEU A 317 -23.55 21.56 -2.08
CA LEU A 317 -22.12 21.21 -2.08
C LEU A 317 -21.84 19.77 -1.62
N VAL A 318 -22.62 19.25 -0.67
CA VAL A 318 -22.45 17.90 -0.14
C VAL A 318 -23.01 16.86 -1.12
N ASN A 319 -24.15 17.16 -1.74
CA ASN A 319 -24.70 16.33 -2.83
C ASN A 319 -23.82 16.35 -4.09
N LEU A 320 -23.12 17.46 -4.36
CA LEU A 320 -22.12 17.54 -5.43
C LEU A 320 -20.86 16.73 -5.10
N LEU A 321 -20.45 16.69 -3.83
CA LEU A 321 -19.31 15.89 -3.37
C LEU A 321 -19.60 14.40 -3.44
N GLY A 322 -20.72 13.93 -2.90
CA GLY A 322 -21.07 12.52 -2.93
C GLY A 322 -22.38 12.21 -2.21
N VAL A 323 -23.33 11.58 -2.90
CA VAL A 323 -24.50 10.95 -2.28
C VAL A 323 -24.17 9.47 -2.07
N TRP A 324 -24.11 9.05 -0.83
CA TRP A 324 -23.87 7.67 -0.44
C TRP A 324 -25.20 6.97 -0.16
N ALA A 325 -25.37 5.73 -0.61
CA ALA A 325 -26.45 4.90 -0.12
C ALA A 325 -25.95 3.51 0.27
N ASP A 326 -26.53 2.99 1.35
CA ASP A 326 -26.30 1.62 1.81
C ASP A 326 -27.17 0.67 0.98
N VAL A 327 -26.54 -0.08 0.08
CA VAL A 327 -27.21 -1.20 -0.59
C VAL A 327 -26.99 -2.44 0.27
N GLY A 328 -27.97 -2.76 1.11
CA GLY A 328 -28.00 -3.98 1.91
C GLY A 328 -28.17 -5.23 1.06
N GLY A 329 -27.07 -5.73 0.49
CA GLY A 329 -27.02 -7.03 -0.19
C GLY A 329 -26.05 -7.97 0.54
N ALA A 330 -26.59 -9.01 1.19
CA ALA A 330 -25.96 -10.22 1.75
C ALA A 330 -24.42 -10.29 1.84
N GLY A 331 -23.81 -9.27 2.45
CA GLY A 331 -22.38 -9.06 2.64
C GLY A 331 -22.20 -7.88 3.61
N PRO A 332 -20.99 -7.65 4.13
CA PRO A 332 -20.75 -6.57 5.09
C PRO A 332 -21.25 -5.24 4.51
N ALA A 333 -22.02 -4.48 5.28
CA ALA A 333 -22.66 -3.24 4.84
C ALA A 333 -21.65 -2.32 4.15
N ARG A 334 -21.74 -2.23 2.82
CA ARG A 334 -20.90 -1.36 1.98
C ARG A 334 -21.74 -0.17 1.55
N ALA A 335 -21.34 1.01 1.99
CA ALA A 335 -21.84 2.26 1.46
C ALA A 335 -21.22 2.48 0.07
N TYR A 336 -22.07 2.58 -0.95
CA TYR A 336 -21.64 2.93 -2.30
C TYR A 336 -22.01 4.37 -2.62
N PRO A 337 -21.11 5.16 -3.23
CA PRO A 337 -21.49 6.46 -3.75
C PRO A 337 -22.42 6.22 -4.95
N ILE A 338 -23.67 6.68 -4.88
CA ILE A 338 -24.67 6.60 -5.96
C ILE A 338 -24.66 7.86 -6.83
N GLY A 339 -24.08 8.96 -6.35
CA GLY A 339 -23.93 10.19 -7.13
C GLY A 339 -22.85 11.14 -6.61
N GLY A 340 -22.48 12.15 -7.41
CA GLY A 340 -21.52 13.21 -7.06
C GLY A 340 -20.10 13.00 -7.62
N LEU A 341 -19.16 13.87 -7.26
CA LEU A 341 -17.74 13.75 -7.63
C LEU A 341 -17.13 12.41 -7.16
N CYS A 342 -17.55 11.93 -5.99
CA CYS A 342 -17.11 10.62 -5.49
C CYS A 342 -17.60 9.45 -6.34
N TYR A 343 -18.72 9.59 -7.04
CA TYR A 343 -19.14 8.58 -8.02
C TYR A 343 -18.11 8.50 -9.14
N TYR A 344 -17.72 9.63 -9.74
CA TYR A 344 -16.73 9.72 -10.82
C TYR A 344 -15.32 9.27 -10.46
N LEU A 345 -14.93 9.37 -9.19
CA LEU A 345 -13.65 8.88 -8.71
C LEU A 345 -13.66 7.37 -8.43
N SER A 346 -14.84 6.74 -8.37
CA SER A 346 -14.96 5.33 -7.97
C SER A 346 -14.81 4.38 -9.14
N PRO A 347 -14.07 3.27 -8.97
CA PRO A 347 -13.89 2.30 -10.03
C PRO A 347 -15.25 1.68 -10.38
N PRO A 348 -15.62 1.59 -11.67
CA PRO A 348 -16.84 0.90 -12.07
C PRO A 348 -16.71 -0.60 -11.77
N GLU A 349 -17.71 -1.17 -11.10
CA GLU A 349 -17.62 -2.54 -10.56
C GLU A 349 -17.69 -3.64 -11.63
N ASN A 350 -18.31 -3.36 -12.78
CA ASN A 350 -18.53 -4.37 -13.82
C ASN A 350 -18.37 -3.78 -15.22
N LEU A 351 -17.93 -4.62 -16.16
CA LEU A 351 -17.95 -4.33 -17.59
C LEU A 351 -19.34 -3.90 -18.09
N VAL A 352 -20.41 -4.41 -17.46
CA VAL A 352 -21.80 -4.04 -17.78
C VAL A 352 -22.09 -2.58 -17.41
N HIS A 353 -21.62 -2.12 -16.25
CA HIS A 353 -21.79 -0.72 -15.83
C HIS A 353 -20.98 0.26 -16.68
N ILE A 354 -19.89 -0.19 -17.31
CA ILE A 354 -19.14 0.61 -18.29
C ILE A 354 -19.96 0.84 -19.57
N PHE A 355 -20.77 -0.15 -20.00
CA PHE A 355 -21.65 -0.01 -21.15
C PHE A 355 -22.89 0.86 -20.84
N GLU A 356 -23.36 0.84 -19.60
CA GLU A 356 -24.47 1.67 -19.16
C GLU A 356 -24.07 3.14 -19.00
N ASP A 357 -22.91 3.41 -18.39
CA ASP A 357 -22.39 4.78 -18.17
C ASP A 357 -20.97 4.98 -18.73
N PRO A 358 -20.80 5.14 -20.05
CA PRO A 358 -19.49 5.29 -20.69
C PRO A 358 -18.78 6.59 -20.29
N VAL A 359 -19.53 7.64 -19.94
CA VAL A 359 -18.96 8.92 -19.49
C VAL A 359 -18.25 8.78 -18.15
N HIS A 360 -18.81 8.00 -17.23
CA HIS A 360 -18.21 7.70 -15.93
C HIS A 360 -16.86 7.00 -16.10
N ALA A 361 -16.83 5.94 -16.92
CA ALA A 361 -15.62 5.18 -17.19
C ALA A 361 -14.51 6.06 -17.83
N VAL A 362 -14.85 6.91 -18.80
CA VAL A 362 -13.85 7.79 -19.44
C VAL A 362 -13.28 8.80 -18.45
N LEU A 363 -14.12 9.42 -17.61
CA LEU A 363 -13.66 10.37 -16.59
C LEU A 363 -12.76 9.69 -15.56
N TYR A 364 -13.13 8.50 -15.10
CA TYR A 364 -12.32 7.70 -14.20
C TYR A 364 -10.94 7.37 -14.81
N ILE A 365 -10.88 6.91 -16.05
CA ILE A 365 -9.62 6.61 -16.77
C ILE A 365 -8.74 7.86 -16.85
N VAL A 366 -9.30 8.98 -17.33
CA VAL A 366 -8.54 10.22 -17.51
C VAL A 366 -8.02 10.74 -16.17
N PHE A 367 -8.85 10.70 -15.13
CA PHE A 367 -8.46 11.10 -13.78
C PHE A 367 -7.35 10.19 -13.22
N MET A 368 -7.50 8.88 -13.36
CA MET A 368 -6.55 7.89 -12.84
C MET A 368 -5.18 7.99 -13.52
N LEU A 369 -5.15 8.05 -14.86
CA LEU A 369 -3.90 8.20 -15.62
C LEU A 369 -3.27 9.58 -15.39
N GLY A 370 -4.08 10.64 -15.39
CA GLY A 370 -3.61 12.01 -15.17
C GLY A 370 -3.02 12.21 -13.79
N SER A 371 -3.69 11.72 -12.75
CA SER A 371 -3.21 11.81 -11.37
C SER A 371 -1.95 10.98 -11.14
N CYS A 372 -1.88 9.72 -11.63
CA CYS A 372 -0.67 8.91 -11.54
C CYS A 372 0.54 9.52 -12.25
N ALA A 373 0.35 10.07 -13.46
CA ALA A 373 1.43 10.72 -14.20
C ALA A 373 1.89 12.02 -13.51
N PHE A 374 0.96 12.80 -12.97
CA PHE A 374 1.26 14.02 -12.21
C PHE A 374 2.04 13.70 -10.93
N PHE A 375 1.54 12.76 -10.12
CA PHE A 375 2.19 12.35 -8.88
C PHE A 375 3.56 11.70 -9.12
N SER A 376 3.72 10.94 -10.20
CA SER A 376 5.05 10.39 -10.53
C SER A 376 6.05 11.49 -10.84
N LYS A 377 5.68 12.50 -11.63
CA LYS A 377 6.59 13.62 -11.95
C LYS A 377 6.98 14.43 -10.71
N THR A 378 6.01 14.80 -9.88
CA THR A 378 6.28 15.58 -8.66
C THR A 378 7.10 14.78 -7.66
N TRP A 379 6.88 13.47 -7.59
CA TRP A 379 7.63 12.60 -6.67
C TRP A 379 9.13 12.54 -7.00
N ILE A 380 9.53 12.55 -8.27
CA ILE A 380 10.96 12.55 -8.66
C ILE A 380 11.70 13.75 -8.07
N GLU A 381 11.04 14.91 -8.03
CA GLU A 381 11.63 16.16 -7.52
C GLU A 381 11.75 16.11 -5.99
N VAL A 382 10.76 15.53 -5.30
CA VAL A 382 10.74 15.40 -3.84
C VAL A 382 11.67 14.29 -3.34
N SER A 383 11.78 13.19 -4.08
CA SER A 383 12.59 12.02 -3.69
C SER A 383 14.09 12.22 -3.87
N GLY A 384 14.52 13.37 -4.41
CA GLY A 384 15.92 13.61 -4.76
C GLY A 384 16.43 12.62 -5.81
N SER A 385 15.53 12.07 -6.63
CA SER A 385 15.86 11.17 -7.75
C SER A 385 15.77 11.91 -9.08
N SER A 386 15.82 13.25 -9.04
CA SER A 386 15.82 14.06 -10.25
C SER A 386 17.11 13.82 -11.05
N ALA A 387 17.06 14.09 -12.36
CA ALA A 387 18.23 13.95 -13.22
C ALA A 387 19.44 14.75 -12.72
N LYS A 388 19.22 15.87 -12.03
CA LYS A 388 20.28 16.69 -11.42
C LYS A 388 20.87 16.02 -10.19
N ASP A 389 20.03 15.46 -9.32
CA ASP A 389 20.47 14.83 -8.08
C ASP A 389 21.21 13.51 -8.36
N VAL A 390 20.71 12.71 -9.29
CA VAL A 390 21.36 11.49 -9.76
C VAL A 390 22.71 11.81 -10.41
N ALA A 391 22.79 12.85 -11.24
CA ALA A 391 24.06 13.28 -11.82
C ALA A 391 25.06 13.74 -10.74
N LYS A 392 24.58 14.43 -9.70
CA LYS A 392 25.42 14.84 -8.56
C LYS A 392 25.94 13.63 -7.78
N GLN A 393 25.08 12.64 -7.51
CA GLN A 393 25.50 11.39 -6.87
C GLN A 393 26.52 10.61 -7.69
N LEU A 394 26.29 10.46 -9.00
CA LEU A 394 27.25 9.80 -9.91
C LEU A 394 28.59 10.54 -9.93
N LYS A 395 28.57 11.88 -9.88
CA LYS A 395 29.78 12.69 -9.77
C LYS A 395 30.53 12.47 -8.46
N GLU A 396 29.83 12.46 -7.33
CA GLU A 396 30.42 12.17 -6.01
C GLU A 396 31.05 10.77 -5.98
N GLN A 397 30.44 9.80 -6.68
CA GLN A 397 30.97 8.45 -6.88
C GLN A 397 32.06 8.34 -7.95
N GLN A 398 32.45 9.45 -8.61
CA GLN A 398 33.43 9.49 -9.70
C GLN A 398 33.07 8.58 -10.90
N MET A 399 31.78 8.45 -11.20
CA MET A 399 31.26 7.72 -12.35
C MET A 399 30.93 8.70 -13.49
N VAL A 400 31.37 8.39 -14.71
CA VAL A 400 31.19 9.24 -15.90
C VAL A 400 30.53 8.43 -17.00
N MET A 401 29.65 9.05 -17.78
CA MET A 401 28.96 8.41 -18.89
C MET A 401 29.90 8.26 -20.10
N ARG A 402 29.73 7.20 -20.90
CA ARG A 402 30.59 6.98 -22.08
C ARG A 402 30.34 8.08 -23.12
N GLY A 403 31.40 8.73 -23.60
CA GLY A 403 31.34 9.72 -24.69
C GLY A 403 30.85 11.13 -24.29
N HIS A 404 30.27 11.30 -23.10
CA HIS A 404 29.67 12.57 -22.68
C HIS A 404 30.49 13.28 -21.59
N ARG A 405 30.65 14.61 -21.74
CA ARG A 405 31.13 15.48 -20.67
C ARG A 405 30.05 15.64 -19.59
N GLU A 406 30.43 16.07 -18.39
CA GLU A 406 29.56 16.22 -17.21
C GLU A 406 28.22 16.92 -17.50
N LYS A 407 28.24 18.07 -18.19
CA LYS A 407 27.00 18.79 -18.58
C LYS A 407 26.11 17.99 -19.53
N SER A 408 26.70 17.14 -20.37
CA SER A 408 25.98 16.31 -21.34
C SER A 408 25.37 15.07 -20.68
N MET A 409 25.96 14.56 -19.59
CA MET A 409 25.36 13.49 -18.78
C MET A 409 24.03 13.94 -18.17
N ILE A 410 23.98 15.16 -17.62
CA ILE A 410 22.73 15.73 -17.08
C ILE A 410 21.67 15.84 -18.18
N HIS A 411 22.06 16.23 -19.40
CA HIS A 411 21.14 16.33 -20.53
C HIS A 411 20.57 14.97 -20.96
N GLU A 412 21.40 13.94 -21.06
CA GLU A 412 20.92 12.57 -21.35
C GLU A 412 20.02 12.03 -20.24
N LEU A 413 20.42 12.16 -18.97
CA LEU A 413 19.61 11.74 -17.83
C LEU A 413 18.26 12.48 -17.79
N ASN A 414 18.24 13.78 -18.12
CA ASN A 414 17.02 14.57 -18.17
C ASN A 414 16.11 14.21 -19.35
N ARG A 415 16.65 13.53 -20.39
CA ARG A 415 15.84 12.98 -21.48
C ARG A 415 15.15 11.69 -21.07
N TYR A 416 15.82 10.83 -20.30
CA TYR A 416 15.30 9.51 -19.92
C TYR A 416 14.50 9.50 -18.61
N ILE A 417 14.92 10.21 -17.55
CA ILE A 417 14.30 10.11 -16.23
C ILE A 417 12.86 10.65 -16.22
N PRO A 418 12.58 11.90 -16.66
CA PRO A 418 11.22 12.44 -16.63
C PRO A 418 10.27 11.71 -17.58
N THR A 419 10.77 11.22 -18.71
CA THR A 419 9.98 10.45 -19.68
C THR A 419 9.67 9.06 -19.14
N ALA A 420 10.67 8.36 -18.58
CA ALA A 420 10.47 7.06 -17.96
C ALA A 420 9.50 7.14 -16.78
N ALA A 421 9.59 8.17 -15.94
CA ALA A 421 8.69 8.31 -14.80
C ALA A 421 7.26 8.68 -15.23
N ALA A 422 7.08 9.65 -16.12
CA ALA A 422 5.75 10.03 -16.61
C ALA A 422 5.05 8.85 -17.31
N PHE A 423 5.79 8.16 -18.18
CA PHE A 423 5.28 7.00 -18.90
C PHE A 423 5.08 5.80 -17.96
N GLY A 424 5.99 5.57 -17.01
CA GLY A 424 5.87 4.54 -15.98
C GLY A 424 4.62 4.75 -15.11
N GLY A 425 4.38 5.98 -14.64
CA GLY A 425 3.18 6.34 -13.90
C GLY A 425 1.90 6.16 -14.70
N LEU A 426 1.92 6.50 -16.00
CA LEU A 426 0.79 6.29 -16.90
C LEU A 426 0.52 4.79 -17.14
N CYS A 427 1.55 3.99 -17.43
CA CYS A 427 1.43 2.54 -17.60
C CYS A 427 0.89 1.86 -16.35
N ILE A 428 1.38 2.27 -15.18
CA ILE A 428 0.88 1.80 -13.90
C ILE A 428 -0.61 2.13 -13.71
N GLY A 429 -1.01 3.39 -13.99
CA GLY A 429 -2.41 3.81 -13.90
C GLY A 429 -3.30 3.01 -14.85
N ALA A 430 -2.85 2.81 -16.09
CA ALA A 430 -3.55 2.00 -17.08
C ALA A 430 -3.68 0.53 -16.65
N LEU A 431 -2.63 -0.06 -16.07
CA LEU A 431 -2.67 -1.44 -15.55
C LEU A 431 -3.64 -1.58 -14.37
N SER A 432 -3.70 -0.60 -13.48
CA SER A 432 -4.67 -0.59 -12.38
C SER A 432 -6.10 -0.56 -12.90
N VAL A 433 -6.39 0.36 -13.83
CA VAL A 433 -7.71 0.48 -14.47
C VAL A 433 -8.10 -0.81 -15.18
N LEU A 434 -7.18 -1.42 -15.92
CA LEU A 434 -7.42 -2.70 -16.60
C LEU A 434 -7.73 -3.83 -15.59
N ALA A 435 -7.01 -3.86 -14.47
CA ALA A 435 -7.25 -4.84 -13.42
C ALA A 435 -8.60 -4.64 -12.72
N ASP A 436 -9.00 -3.39 -12.48
CA ASP A 436 -10.30 -3.06 -11.93
C ASP A 436 -11.43 -3.44 -12.91
N PHE A 437 -11.27 -3.16 -14.20
CA PHE A 437 -12.26 -3.52 -15.24
C PHE A 437 -12.42 -5.01 -15.47
N LEU A 438 -11.35 -5.79 -15.31
CA LEU A 438 -11.40 -7.25 -15.40
C LEU A 438 -12.00 -7.89 -14.13
N GLY A 439 -12.32 -7.11 -13.10
CA GLY A 439 -12.88 -7.60 -11.84
C GLY A 439 -11.87 -8.41 -11.03
N ALA A 440 -10.58 -8.06 -11.10
CA ALA A 440 -9.53 -8.81 -10.43
C ALA A 440 -9.72 -8.85 -8.90
N ILE A 441 -9.48 -10.02 -8.31
CA ILE A 441 -9.66 -10.25 -6.86
C ILE A 441 -8.60 -9.47 -6.08
N GLY A 442 -9.02 -8.53 -5.23
CA GLY A 442 -8.12 -7.81 -4.30
C GLY A 442 -7.82 -6.34 -4.63
N SER A 443 -8.63 -5.70 -5.47
CA SER A 443 -8.40 -4.35 -6.04
C SER A 443 -7.22 -4.34 -7.01
N GLY A 444 -7.38 -3.73 -8.19
CA GLY A 444 -6.33 -3.63 -9.20
C GLY A 444 -5.08 -2.92 -8.66
N THR A 445 -5.29 -1.88 -7.86
CA THR A 445 -4.23 -1.18 -7.13
C THR A 445 -3.47 -2.10 -6.18
N GLY A 446 -4.17 -2.92 -5.38
CA GLY A 446 -3.57 -3.82 -4.39
C GLY A 446 -2.69 -4.88 -5.06
N ILE A 447 -3.21 -5.55 -6.09
CA ILE A 447 -2.46 -6.58 -6.83
C ILE A 447 -1.15 -5.99 -7.38
N LEU A 448 -1.23 -4.82 -8.03
CA LEU A 448 -0.06 -4.18 -8.63
C LEU A 448 0.99 -3.80 -7.56
N LEU A 449 0.54 -3.29 -6.41
CA LEU A 449 1.43 -3.02 -5.28
C LEU A 449 2.15 -4.29 -4.80
N ALA A 450 1.41 -5.38 -4.60
CA ALA A 450 1.97 -6.65 -4.14
C ALA A 450 2.99 -7.23 -5.13
N VAL A 451 2.66 -7.27 -6.43
CA VAL A 451 3.57 -7.78 -7.47
C VAL A 451 4.86 -6.97 -7.49
N THR A 452 4.75 -5.64 -7.52
CA THR A 452 5.94 -4.79 -7.61
C THR A 452 6.82 -4.89 -6.37
N ILE A 453 6.22 -5.00 -5.17
CA ILE A 453 6.99 -5.21 -3.93
C ILE A 453 7.71 -6.55 -3.98
N ILE A 454 7.02 -7.65 -4.33
CA ILE A 454 7.65 -8.97 -4.41
C ILE A 454 8.78 -8.98 -5.44
N TYR A 455 8.59 -8.33 -6.59
CA TYR A 455 9.65 -8.23 -7.60
C TYR A 455 10.85 -7.41 -7.14
N GLN A 456 10.63 -6.28 -6.44
CA GLN A 456 11.71 -5.50 -5.83
C GLN A 456 12.50 -6.33 -4.82
N TYR A 457 11.80 -7.10 -3.99
CA TYR A 457 12.42 -8.03 -3.05
C TYR A 457 13.22 -9.14 -3.75
N PHE A 458 12.68 -9.69 -4.84
CA PHE A 458 13.38 -10.67 -5.66
C PHE A 458 14.66 -10.12 -6.28
N GLU A 459 14.66 -8.87 -6.77
CA GLU A 459 15.89 -8.25 -7.29
C GLU A 459 16.93 -8.00 -6.20
N ILE A 460 16.50 -7.56 -5.01
CA ILE A 460 17.40 -7.41 -3.85
C ILE A 460 17.99 -8.78 -3.48
N PHE A 461 17.17 -9.82 -3.46
CA PHE A 461 17.56 -11.20 -3.21
C PHE A 461 18.62 -11.67 -4.20
N VAL A 462 18.37 -11.52 -5.51
CA VAL A 462 19.30 -11.95 -6.57
C VAL A 462 20.61 -11.16 -6.49
N LYS A 463 20.53 -9.85 -6.21
CA LYS A 463 21.72 -9.01 -6.08
C LYS A 463 22.58 -9.41 -4.88
N GLU A 464 21.99 -9.59 -3.70
CA GLU A 464 22.73 -10.04 -2.51
C GLU A 464 23.32 -11.44 -2.72
N GLN A 465 22.59 -12.35 -3.37
CA GLN A 465 23.10 -13.68 -3.69
C GLN A 465 24.28 -13.63 -4.67
N SER A 466 24.24 -12.75 -5.67
CA SER A 466 25.35 -12.55 -6.63
C SER A 466 26.58 -11.88 -6.01
N GLU A 467 26.42 -11.16 -4.90
CA GLU A 467 27.54 -10.57 -4.14
C GLU A 467 28.18 -11.59 -3.18
N MET A 468 27.49 -12.69 -2.87
CA MET A 468 27.96 -13.76 -1.97
C MET A 468 28.55 -14.98 -2.69
N GLY A 469 28.20 -15.21 -3.95
CA GLY A 469 28.78 -16.25 -4.81
C GLY A 469 29.91 -15.69 -5.65
#